data_AF-A0A671LGM0-F1
#
_entry.id   AF-A0A671LGM0-F1
#
_cell.length_a   1.000
_cell.length_b   1.000
_cell.length_c   1.000
_cell.angle_alpha   90.00
_cell.angle_beta   90.00
_cell.angle_gamma   90.00
#
_symmetry.space_group_name_H-M   'P 1'
#
loop_
_entity.id
_entity.type
_entity.pdbx_description
1 polymer ?
#
loop_
_entity_poly.entity_id
_entity_poly.type
_entity_poly.pdbx_seq_one_letter_code
_entity_poly.pdbx_strand_id
1 'polypeptide(L)'
;SRIWLKTPKRWRENHDASMDLFFFSPTPTVLRSERQRSSAFSWPAVVNHLGSKHSCLIPLSQAMTFNQVIQTGPDEEGGDDKAVTAMGILNTIDTLLSVVEDHKEITQQLEGICLQVIGTVLQQHVLEFYEEILSLAHSLTCQQVSPQMWQLLPLVYEVFQQDGFDYFTDMMPLLHNYITVDTDTLLSDTKYLEIIYSMCKKILSGDPGEDPECHAAKLLEVIILQCKGRGIDQVVPLFLTTALERLTREVKTSELRTMCLQVAIAALYYSPPLLLNTLENLRFPNNTEPITNHFISQWLKDIDCFLGLHDRKMCVLGLCALMDLDQRPQAVNQVAGQLLPAAILLFNGLKRAYACRAEHENDEDEDGEEEEENAELGSDEDDIDDEGQDYLEMLAKQAGEDGDDEDWEEDDAEETALESYTTLVDDEDNLVDEYQIFKAIIQNVQARDPAWYQALTQCLDEEQRKQLQDIATLADQRQAAHGEEKEKKEKLCCLNMLPKCYPIVQPADFCYPTSGFLSY
;
A
#
# COMPACT_ATOMS: atom_id res chain seq x y z
N SER A 1 -46.36 -6.34 -43.96
CA SER A 1 -46.39 -5.93 -45.38
C SER A 1 -44.97 -5.92 -45.92
N ARG A 2 -44.76 -6.65 -47.03
CA ARG A 2 -43.53 -6.89 -47.86
C ARG A 2 -42.29 -6.06 -47.48
N ILE A 3 -41.08 -6.64 -47.45
CA ILE A 3 -40.24 -6.87 -48.64
C ILE A 3 -39.09 -7.88 -48.35
N TRP A 4 -39.06 -8.94 -49.18
CA TRP A 4 -37.95 -9.64 -49.85
C TRP A 4 -36.69 -10.20 -49.14
N LEU A 5 -36.70 -11.54 -49.09
CA LEU A 5 -35.63 -12.53 -49.34
C LEU A 5 -34.38 -12.06 -50.13
N LYS A 6 -33.20 -12.36 -49.56
CA LYS A 6 -32.05 -12.97 -50.25
C LYS A 6 -31.23 -13.84 -49.27
N THR A 7 -31.45 -15.15 -49.30
CA THR A 7 -30.45 -16.19 -48.98
C THR A 7 -29.67 -16.55 -50.27
N PRO A 8 -28.66 -17.47 -50.34
CA PRO A 8 -28.10 -18.38 -49.31
C PRO A 8 -26.55 -18.60 -49.36
N LYS A 9 -26.03 -19.38 -48.39
CA LYS A 9 -25.04 -20.50 -48.50
C LYS A 9 -23.92 -20.37 -47.47
N ARG A 10 -23.43 -21.41 -46.79
CA ARG A 10 -23.82 -22.81 -46.58
C ARG A 10 -22.82 -23.31 -45.53
N TRP A 11 -23.28 -23.67 -44.35
CA TRP A 11 -22.50 -24.45 -43.40
C TRP A 11 -22.11 -25.79 -44.04
N ARG A 12 -20.85 -26.20 -43.91
CA ARG A 12 -20.47 -27.60 -44.04
C ARG A 12 -19.34 -27.87 -43.05
N GLU A 13 -19.68 -28.67 -42.05
CA GLU A 13 -18.77 -29.31 -41.11
C GLU A 13 -17.70 -30.11 -41.85
N ASN A 14 -16.48 -30.10 -41.34
CA ASN A 14 -15.54 -31.20 -41.48
C ASN A 14 -14.62 -31.21 -40.25
N HIS A 15 -14.79 -32.23 -39.40
CA HIS A 15 -13.79 -32.71 -38.46
C HIS A 15 -12.67 -33.43 -39.25
N ASP A 16 -11.42 -33.03 -39.01
CA ASP A 16 -10.19 -33.84 -38.88
C ASP A 16 -8.92 -33.14 -39.42
N ALA A 17 -8.00 -32.90 -38.48
CA ALA A 17 -6.53 -32.94 -38.56
C ALA A 17 -5.78 -32.46 -39.83
N SER A 18 -5.03 -31.35 -39.71
CA SER A 18 -3.54 -31.38 -39.71
C SER A 18 -2.95 -30.00 -39.37
N MET A 19 -1.82 -30.05 -38.65
CA MET A 19 -0.84 -28.99 -38.41
C MET A 19 -0.70 -27.98 -39.57
N ASP A 20 -0.70 -26.69 -39.24
CA ASP A 20 0.18 -25.68 -39.85
C ASP A 20 0.31 -24.48 -38.89
N LEU A 21 1.45 -24.44 -38.18
CA LEU A 21 1.92 -23.28 -37.43
C LEU A 21 2.33 -22.20 -38.44
N PHE A 22 1.52 -21.15 -38.57
CA PHE A 22 1.93 -19.95 -39.30
C PHE A 22 2.97 -19.20 -38.46
N PHE A 23 4.24 -19.35 -38.86
CA PHE A 23 5.32 -18.43 -38.53
C PHE A 23 4.97 -17.03 -39.06
N PHE A 24 4.66 -16.08 -38.18
CA PHE A 24 4.71 -14.66 -38.51
C PHE A 24 6.14 -14.16 -38.28
N SER A 25 6.91 -14.07 -39.35
CA SER A 25 8.08 -13.18 -39.43
C SER A 25 7.58 -11.80 -39.83
N PRO A 26 7.91 -10.71 -39.12
CA PRO A 26 7.48 -9.38 -39.53
C PRO A 26 8.36 -8.92 -40.70
N THR A 27 7.77 -8.77 -41.89
CA THR A 27 8.40 -8.03 -43.00
C THR A 27 8.15 -6.52 -42.87
N PRO A 28 9.10 -5.65 -43.28
CA PRO A 28 9.16 -4.23 -42.88
C PRO A 28 8.16 -3.29 -43.57
N THR A 29 7.09 -3.79 -44.18
CA THR A 29 6.26 -3.01 -45.11
C THR A 29 4.90 -2.59 -44.54
N VAL A 30 4.54 -3.02 -43.33
CA VAL A 30 3.23 -2.69 -42.70
C VAL A 30 3.33 -1.51 -41.72
N LEU A 31 4.54 -1.10 -41.30
CA LEU A 31 4.75 -0.04 -40.30
C LEU A 31 4.50 1.41 -40.77
N ARG A 32 3.83 1.65 -41.90
CA ARG A 32 3.69 3.01 -42.45
C ARG A 32 2.27 3.56 -42.62
N SER A 33 1.21 2.83 -42.24
CA SER A 33 -0.16 3.35 -42.38
C SER A 33 -1.08 3.25 -41.16
N GLU A 34 -0.63 2.75 -40.01
CA GLU A 34 -1.46 2.64 -38.79
C GLU A 34 -1.01 3.58 -37.67
N ARG A 35 -0.45 4.74 -38.03
CA ARG A 35 -0.03 5.78 -37.07
C ARG A 35 -1.14 6.78 -36.74
N GLN A 36 -2.41 6.34 -36.73
CA GLN A 36 -3.57 7.21 -36.48
C GLN A 36 -4.89 6.41 -36.31
N ARG A 37 -4.95 5.55 -35.29
CA ARG A 37 -6.21 5.05 -34.68
C ARG A 37 -5.86 4.47 -33.31
N SER A 38 -5.74 5.36 -32.33
CA SER A 38 -5.83 4.99 -30.92
C SER A 38 -7.32 4.78 -30.65
N SER A 39 -7.73 3.53 -30.50
CA SER A 39 -9.05 3.16 -29.99
C SER A 39 -8.81 2.02 -29.01
N ALA A 40 -9.20 2.24 -27.75
CA ALA A 40 -9.07 1.33 -26.62
C ALA A 40 -9.15 -0.14 -27.02
N PHE A 41 -8.02 -0.84 -26.94
CA PHE A 41 -7.97 -2.29 -27.09
C PHE A 41 -8.15 -2.86 -25.67
N SER A 42 -9.35 -3.35 -25.35
CA SER A 42 -9.62 -3.96 -24.04
C SER A 42 -8.91 -5.32 -23.95
N TRP A 43 -7.72 -5.33 -23.35
CA TRP A 43 -7.01 -6.54 -22.95
C TRP A 43 -7.83 -7.47 -22.05
N PRO A 44 -8.67 -6.98 -21.12
CA PRO A 44 -9.60 -7.82 -20.37
C PRO A 44 -10.52 -8.67 -21.26
N ALA A 45 -11.05 -8.08 -22.35
CA ALA A 45 -11.86 -8.82 -23.30
C ALA A 45 -11.04 -9.90 -24.04
N VAL A 46 -9.77 -9.64 -24.35
CA VAL A 46 -8.86 -10.60 -25.00
C VAL A 46 -8.51 -11.77 -24.09
N VAL A 47 -8.23 -11.51 -22.81
CA VAL A 47 -7.96 -12.55 -21.79
C VAL A 47 -9.20 -13.43 -21.59
N ASN A 48 -10.37 -12.82 -21.47
CA ASN A 48 -11.66 -13.52 -21.36
C ASN A 48 -11.99 -14.34 -22.62
N HIS A 49 -11.55 -13.92 -23.81
CA HIS A 49 -11.80 -14.65 -25.07
C HIS A 49 -10.78 -15.75 -25.36
N LEU A 50 -9.54 -15.62 -24.89
CA LEU A 50 -8.44 -16.51 -25.26
C LEU A 50 -8.33 -17.76 -24.39
N GLY A 51 -8.84 -17.75 -23.16
CA GLY A 51 -8.75 -18.89 -22.24
C GLY A 51 -7.32 -19.16 -21.73
N SER A 52 -7.23 -19.78 -20.55
CA SER A 52 -6.00 -19.92 -19.74
C SER A 52 -4.73 -20.33 -20.52
N LYS A 53 -4.84 -21.23 -21.52
CA LYS A 53 -3.69 -21.69 -22.31
C LYS A 53 -3.12 -20.64 -23.26
N HIS A 54 -3.94 -19.76 -23.82
CA HIS A 54 -3.48 -18.73 -24.74
C HIS A 54 -2.96 -17.49 -24.00
N SER A 55 -3.49 -17.21 -22.81
CA SER A 55 -3.01 -16.13 -21.93
C SER A 55 -1.54 -16.33 -21.51
N CYS A 56 -1.07 -17.58 -21.39
CA CYS A 56 0.34 -17.87 -21.05
C CYS A 56 1.29 -17.89 -22.26
N LEU A 57 0.78 -18.05 -23.49
CA LEU A 57 1.63 -18.14 -24.68
C LEU A 57 2.27 -16.80 -25.06
N ILE A 58 1.57 -15.69 -24.82
CA ILE A 58 2.04 -14.34 -25.10
C ILE A 58 3.25 -13.99 -24.21
N PRO A 59 3.14 -14.03 -22.87
CA PRO A 59 4.26 -13.82 -21.95
C PRO A 59 5.41 -14.82 -22.16
N LEU A 60 5.11 -16.08 -22.48
CA LEU A 60 6.16 -17.06 -22.78
C LEU A 60 6.96 -16.66 -24.04
N SER A 61 6.27 -16.27 -25.11
CA SER A 61 6.90 -15.79 -26.34
C SER A 61 7.70 -14.51 -26.11
N GLN A 62 7.18 -13.61 -25.27
CA GLN A 62 7.84 -12.38 -24.87
C GLN A 62 9.12 -12.65 -24.08
N ALA A 63 9.08 -13.49 -23.05
CA ALA A 63 10.26 -13.89 -22.28
C ALA A 63 11.32 -14.60 -23.14
N MET A 64 10.92 -15.43 -24.11
CA MET A 64 11.86 -16.02 -25.08
C MET A 64 12.52 -14.95 -25.95
N THR A 65 11.75 -13.97 -26.41
CA THR A 65 12.26 -12.85 -27.21
C THR A 65 13.20 -11.97 -26.39
N PHE A 66 12.83 -11.65 -25.15
CA PHE A 66 13.66 -10.91 -24.20
C PHE A 66 15.01 -11.59 -24.00
N ASN A 67 15.01 -12.90 -23.72
CA ASN A 67 16.25 -13.65 -23.55
C ASN A 67 17.14 -13.65 -24.79
N GLN A 68 16.57 -13.69 -26.00
CA GLN A 68 17.35 -13.56 -27.24
C GLN A 68 17.97 -12.17 -27.34
N VAL A 69 17.21 -11.12 -27.02
CA VAL A 69 17.66 -9.73 -27.06
C VAL A 69 18.82 -9.51 -26.10
N ILE A 70 18.70 -9.98 -24.85
CA ILE A 70 19.75 -9.87 -23.81
C ILE A 70 21.00 -10.69 -24.16
N GLN A 71 20.84 -11.90 -24.71
CA GLN A 71 21.99 -12.76 -25.07
C GLN A 71 22.78 -12.24 -26.27
N THR A 72 22.14 -11.50 -27.18
CA THR A 72 22.84 -10.80 -28.26
C THR A 72 23.36 -9.45 -27.72
N GLY A 73 24.46 -9.51 -26.99
CA GLY A 73 25.00 -8.39 -26.19
C GLY A 73 25.17 -7.04 -26.92
N PRO A 74 25.45 -5.96 -26.16
CA PRO A 74 25.45 -4.57 -26.63
C PRO A 74 26.50 -4.23 -27.69
N ASP A 75 27.46 -5.13 -27.96
CA ASP A 75 28.55 -4.94 -28.93
C ASP A 75 28.14 -5.12 -30.41
N GLU A 76 26.88 -5.46 -30.70
CA GLU A 76 26.34 -5.50 -32.06
C GLU A 76 25.68 -4.15 -32.46
N GLU A 77 25.84 -3.72 -33.72
CA GLU A 77 25.14 -2.55 -34.27
C GLU A 77 23.62 -2.64 -33.98
N GLY A 78 23.09 -1.69 -33.20
CA GLY A 78 21.67 -1.66 -32.78
C GLY A 78 21.39 -1.97 -31.30
N GLY A 79 22.39 -1.89 -30.41
CA GLY A 79 22.22 -2.07 -28.96
C GLY A 79 21.09 -1.22 -28.33
N ASP A 80 20.98 0.07 -28.68
CA ASP A 80 19.91 0.94 -28.17
C ASP A 80 18.50 0.49 -28.63
N ASP A 81 18.36 0.07 -29.89
CA ASP A 81 17.07 -0.42 -30.42
C ASP A 81 16.66 -1.73 -29.73
N LYS A 82 17.64 -2.55 -29.32
CA LYS A 82 17.43 -3.78 -28.56
C LYS A 82 16.99 -3.48 -27.12
N ALA A 83 17.62 -2.52 -26.45
CA ALA A 83 17.23 -2.12 -25.10
C ALA A 83 15.79 -1.59 -25.03
N VAL A 84 15.42 -0.70 -25.98
CA VAL A 84 14.04 -0.21 -26.12
C VAL A 84 13.05 -1.35 -26.36
N THR A 85 13.44 -2.34 -27.17
CA THR A 85 12.60 -3.52 -27.42
C THR A 85 12.43 -4.37 -26.15
N ALA A 86 13.51 -4.56 -25.39
CA ALA A 86 13.49 -5.31 -24.13
C ALA A 86 12.63 -4.63 -23.05
N MET A 87 12.75 -3.30 -22.89
CA MET A 87 11.86 -2.51 -22.01
C MET A 87 10.39 -2.64 -22.44
N GLY A 88 10.11 -2.50 -23.74
CA GLY A 88 8.75 -2.67 -24.26
C GLY A 88 8.17 -4.06 -23.98
N ILE A 89 9.02 -5.10 -23.96
CA ILE A 89 8.61 -6.45 -23.56
C ILE A 89 8.27 -6.52 -22.07
N LEU A 90 9.13 -6.00 -21.19
CA LEU A 90 8.89 -6.00 -19.74
C LEU A 90 7.59 -5.27 -19.38
N ASN A 91 7.38 -4.08 -19.94
CA ASN A 91 6.15 -3.31 -19.72
C ASN A 91 4.90 -4.06 -20.20
N THR A 92 5.02 -4.82 -21.29
CA THR A 92 3.88 -5.62 -21.77
C THR A 92 3.58 -6.79 -20.82
N ILE A 93 4.62 -7.44 -20.26
CA ILE A 93 4.43 -8.50 -19.26
C ILE A 93 3.80 -7.92 -18.00
N ASP A 94 4.24 -6.74 -17.54
CA ASP A 94 3.70 -6.08 -16.36
C ASP A 94 2.24 -5.67 -16.55
N THR A 95 1.89 -5.05 -17.69
CA THR A 95 0.49 -4.76 -18.05
C THR A 95 -0.38 -6.03 -18.08
N LEU A 96 0.18 -7.15 -18.56
CA LEU A 96 -0.52 -8.42 -18.55
C LEU A 96 -0.75 -8.95 -17.13
N LEU A 97 0.19 -8.75 -16.21
CA LEU A 97 0.02 -9.13 -14.81
C LEU A 97 -1.09 -8.33 -14.14
N SER A 98 -1.15 -7.01 -14.37
CA SER A 98 -2.25 -6.17 -13.85
C SER A 98 -3.61 -6.64 -14.37
N VAL A 99 -3.72 -6.96 -15.67
CA VAL A 99 -5.01 -7.40 -16.27
C VAL A 99 -5.47 -8.78 -15.76
N VAL A 100 -4.57 -9.61 -15.22
CA VAL A 100 -4.89 -10.97 -14.76
C VAL A 100 -4.76 -11.14 -13.26
N GLU A 101 -4.67 -10.05 -12.50
CA GLU A 101 -4.43 -10.07 -11.06
C GLU A 101 -5.44 -10.93 -10.29
N ASP A 102 -6.72 -10.91 -10.69
CA ASP A 102 -7.77 -11.72 -10.05
C ASP A 102 -7.74 -13.21 -10.43
N HIS A 103 -6.91 -13.58 -11.40
CA HIS A 103 -6.82 -14.95 -11.92
C HIS A 103 -5.58 -15.68 -11.38
N LYS A 104 -5.62 -16.06 -10.10
CA LYS A 104 -4.50 -16.73 -9.38
C LYS A 104 -3.81 -17.87 -10.14
N GLU A 105 -4.56 -18.71 -10.84
CA GLU A 105 -4.01 -19.83 -11.63
C GLU A 105 -3.15 -19.37 -12.82
N ILE A 106 -3.51 -18.23 -13.42
CA ILE A 106 -2.78 -17.61 -14.53
C ILE A 106 -1.56 -16.87 -13.96
N THR A 107 -1.73 -16.06 -12.92
CA THR A 107 -0.65 -15.35 -12.23
C THR A 107 0.47 -16.30 -11.82
N GLN A 108 0.14 -17.46 -11.25
CA GLN A 108 1.15 -18.47 -10.86
C GLN A 108 1.91 -19.05 -12.07
N GLN A 109 1.28 -19.20 -13.23
CA GLN A 109 1.95 -19.65 -14.46
C GLN A 109 2.88 -18.56 -15.03
N LEU A 110 2.46 -17.30 -14.93
CA LEU A 110 3.25 -16.14 -15.36
C LEU A 110 4.45 -15.91 -14.45
N GLU A 111 4.30 -16.13 -13.15
CA GLU A 111 5.38 -15.97 -12.16
C GLU A 111 6.62 -16.77 -12.57
N GLY A 112 6.47 -18.03 -12.98
CA GLY A 112 7.59 -18.86 -13.43
C GLY A 112 8.31 -18.33 -14.67
N ILE A 113 7.58 -17.65 -15.56
CA ILE A 113 8.15 -17.01 -16.76
C ILE A 113 8.88 -15.72 -16.37
N CYS A 114 8.26 -14.90 -15.53
CA CYS A 114 8.83 -13.64 -15.05
C CYS A 114 10.09 -13.87 -14.22
N LEU A 115 10.10 -14.88 -13.33
CA LEU A 115 11.27 -15.25 -12.54
C LEU A 115 12.48 -15.66 -13.40
N GLN A 116 12.25 -16.26 -14.57
CA GLN A 116 13.35 -16.56 -15.51
C GLN A 116 13.95 -15.28 -16.09
N VAL A 117 13.10 -14.30 -16.41
CA VAL A 117 13.51 -13.00 -16.95
C VAL A 117 14.28 -12.21 -15.88
N ILE A 118 13.70 -12.06 -14.69
CA ILE A 118 14.30 -11.40 -13.52
C ILE A 118 15.65 -12.06 -13.18
N GLY A 119 15.66 -13.40 -13.05
CA GLY A 119 16.88 -14.14 -12.74
C GLY A 119 17.98 -13.97 -13.79
N THR A 120 17.63 -13.86 -15.07
CA THR A 120 18.60 -13.63 -16.15
C THR A 120 19.24 -12.25 -16.04
N VAL A 121 18.43 -11.20 -15.80
CA VAL A 121 18.91 -9.82 -15.65
C VAL A 121 19.83 -9.69 -14.43
N LEU A 122 19.42 -10.22 -13.27
CA LEU A 122 20.20 -10.18 -12.04
C LEU A 122 21.51 -10.97 -12.16
N GLN A 123 21.50 -12.17 -12.75
CA GLN A 123 22.70 -13.00 -12.90
C GLN A 123 23.70 -12.46 -13.93
N GLN A 124 23.21 -11.76 -14.95
CA GLN A 124 24.06 -11.15 -15.98
C GLN A 124 24.47 -9.71 -15.63
N HIS A 125 23.99 -9.16 -14.51
CA HIS A 125 24.29 -7.80 -14.06
C HIS A 125 23.94 -6.73 -15.11
N VAL A 126 22.75 -6.86 -15.73
CA VAL A 126 22.29 -5.92 -16.76
C VAL A 126 21.55 -4.75 -16.09
N LEU A 127 22.33 -3.80 -15.58
CA LEU A 127 21.87 -2.65 -14.79
C LEU A 127 20.71 -1.85 -15.43
N GLU A 128 20.72 -1.74 -16.75
CA GLU A 128 19.73 -0.97 -17.53
C GLU A 128 18.29 -1.47 -17.37
N PHE A 129 18.08 -2.66 -16.79
CA PHE A 129 16.74 -3.24 -16.60
C PHE A 129 16.37 -3.44 -15.13
N TYR A 130 17.19 -2.97 -14.17
CA TYR A 130 16.97 -3.23 -12.73
C TYR A 130 15.65 -2.64 -12.24
N GLU A 131 15.31 -1.42 -12.63
CA GLU A 131 14.05 -0.77 -12.27
C GLU A 131 12.85 -1.60 -12.75
N GLU A 132 12.85 -2.01 -14.02
CA GLU A 132 11.75 -2.76 -14.62
C GLU A 132 11.60 -4.16 -14.02
N ILE A 133 12.69 -4.87 -13.74
CA ILE A 133 12.59 -6.20 -13.13
C ILE A 133 12.20 -6.15 -11.65
N LEU A 134 12.54 -5.08 -10.93
CA LEU A 134 12.14 -4.88 -9.54
C LEU A 134 10.66 -4.49 -9.47
N SER A 135 10.18 -3.65 -10.38
CA SER A 135 8.76 -3.36 -10.56
C SER A 135 7.96 -4.64 -10.88
N LEU A 136 8.44 -5.45 -11.83
CA LEU A 136 7.81 -6.73 -12.16
C LEU A 136 7.77 -7.69 -10.96
N ALA A 137 8.83 -7.72 -10.15
CA ALA A 137 8.87 -8.53 -8.93
C ALA A 137 7.91 -8.00 -7.86
N HIS A 138 7.75 -6.68 -7.75
CA HIS A 138 6.75 -6.04 -6.90
C HIS A 138 5.33 -6.48 -7.32
N SER A 139 4.96 -6.35 -8.60
CA SER A 139 3.66 -6.79 -9.13
C SER A 139 3.34 -8.25 -8.79
N LEU A 140 4.34 -9.14 -8.86
CA LEU A 140 4.18 -10.56 -8.53
C LEU A 140 4.01 -10.86 -7.03
N THR A 141 4.31 -9.91 -6.15
CA THR A 141 4.27 -10.09 -4.69
C THR A 141 3.12 -9.36 -4.00
N CYS A 142 2.32 -8.55 -4.72
CA CYS A 142 1.25 -7.74 -4.13
C CYS A 142 0.15 -8.56 -3.42
N GLN A 143 -0.27 -9.70 -3.99
CA GLN A 143 -1.35 -10.51 -3.39
C GLN A 143 -0.85 -11.65 -2.50
N GLN A 144 0.27 -12.26 -2.87
CA GLN A 144 0.87 -13.38 -2.14
C GLN A 144 2.35 -13.47 -2.49
N VAL A 145 3.18 -13.77 -1.50
CA VAL A 145 4.58 -14.11 -1.73
C VAL A 145 4.75 -15.62 -1.85
N SER A 146 5.06 -16.10 -3.06
CA SER A 146 5.30 -17.53 -3.28
C SER A 146 6.65 -17.99 -2.69
N PRO A 147 6.85 -19.31 -2.44
CA PRO A 147 8.16 -19.83 -2.08
C PRO A 147 9.26 -19.58 -3.11
N GLN A 148 8.90 -19.38 -4.39
CA GLN A 148 9.86 -19.06 -5.45
C GLN A 148 10.24 -17.58 -5.40
N MET A 149 9.27 -16.69 -5.14
CA MET A 149 9.55 -15.28 -4.88
C MET A 149 10.46 -15.10 -3.66
N TRP A 150 10.26 -15.85 -2.57
CA TRP A 150 11.19 -15.81 -1.44
C TRP A 150 12.65 -16.21 -1.76
N GLN A 151 12.88 -16.96 -2.86
CA GLN A 151 14.25 -17.26 -3.33
C GLN A 151 14.89 -16.08 -4.09
N LEU A 152 14.11 -15.07 -4.48
CA LEU A 152 14.59 -13.86 -5.13
C LEU A 152 15.26 -12.91 -4.12
N LEU A 153 14.79 -12.83 -2.88
CA LEU A 153 15.32 -11.91 -1.87
C LEU A 153 16.85 -12.04 -1.64
N PRO A 154 17.44 -13.25 -1.51
CA PRO A 154 18.89 -13.40 -1.46
C PRO A 154 19.63 -12.94 -2.72
N LEU A 155 19.03 -13.06 -3.90
CA LEU A 155 19.62 -12.60 -5.17
C LEU A 155 19.61 -11.08 -5.26
N VAL A 156 18.50 -10.44 -4.87
CA VAL A 156 18.39 -8.98 -4.75
C VAL A 156 19.43 -8.45 -3.77
N TYR A 157 19.63 -9.13 -2.64
CA TYR A 157 20.67 -8.77 -1.68
C TYR A 157 22.09 -8.89 -2.25
N GLU A 158 22.38 -9.95 -3.00
CA GLU A 158 23.68 -10.12 -3.67
C GLU A 158 23.95 -8.99 -4.67
N VAL A 159 22.95 -8.63 -5.48
CA VAL A 159 23.04 -7.52 -6.42
C VAL A 159 23.24 -6.19 -5.70
N PHE A 160 22.47 -5.91 -4.64
CA PHE A 160 22.65 -4.74 -3.78
C PHE A 160 24.05 -4.63 -3.15
N GLN A 161 24.66 -5.77 -2.82
CA GLN A 161 26.03 -5.79 -2.29
C GLN A 161 27.08 -5.43 -3.34
N GLN A 162 26.81 -5.70 -4.61
CA GLN A 162 27.74 -5.53 -5.72
C GLN A 162 27.52 -4.19 -6.44
N ASP A 163 26.60 -4.15 -7.41
CA ASP A 163 26.38 -3.04 -8.33
C ASP A 163 24.98 -2.42 -8.24
N GLY A 164 24.07 -3.00 -7.46
CA GLY A 164 22.71 -2.51 -7.24
C GLY A 164 22.54 -1.56 -6.06
N PHE A 165 23.61 -0.98 -5.50
CA PHE A 165 23.51 -0.14 -4.30
C PHE A 165 22.65 1.12 -4.52
N ASP A 166 22.77 1.74 -5.70
CA ASP A 166 22.06 2.97 -6.07
C ASP A 166 20.58 2.72 -6.40
N TYR A 167 20.17 1.46 -6.56
CA TYR A 167 18.79 1.04 -6.88
C TYR A 167 17.97 0.68 -5.64
N PHE A 168 18.40 1.10 -4.44
CA PHE A 168 17.71 0.75 -3.20
C PHE A 168 16.27 1.28 -3.15
N THR A 169 16.03 2.47 -3.71
CA THR A 169 14.69 3.05 -3.85
C THR A 169 13.80 2.18 -4.73
N ASP A 170 14.33 1.63 -5.82
CA ASP A 170 13.60 0.72 -6.72
C ASP A 170 13.37 -0.66 -6.08
N MET A 171 14.23 -1.07 -5.14
CA MET A 171 14.04 -2.30 -4.36
C MET A 171 12.95 -2.13 -3.30
N MET A 172 12.68 -0.91 -2.84
CA MET A 172 11.81 -0.65 -1.69
C MET A 172 10.40 -1.26 -1.84
N PRO A 173 9.67 -1.10 -2.97
CA PRO A 173 8.32 -1.68 -3.13
C PRO A 173 8.29 -3.21 -2.98
N LEU A 174 9.31 -3.89 -3.52
CA LEU A 174 9.45 -5.33 -3.37
C LEU A 174 9.77 -5.73 -1.92
N LEU A 175 10.66 -4.99 -1.25
CA LEU A 175 11.03 -5.25 0.14
C LEU A 175 9.86 -5.02 1.09
N HIS A 176 9.05 -3.99 0.84
CA HIS A 176 7.81 -3.72 1.56
C HIS A 176 6.84 -4.90 1.46
N ASN A 177 6.57 -5.40 0.25
CA ASN A 177 5.68 -6.56 0.04
C ASN A 177 6.13 -7.81 0.83
N TYR A 178 7.44 -8.11 0.90
CA TYR A 178 7.93 -9.23 1.71
C TYR A 178 7.58 -9.08 3.20
N ILE A 179 7.44 -7.85 3.70
CA ILE A 179 7.12 -7.56 5.09
C ILE A 179 5.61 -7.56 5.31
N THR A 180 4.84 -6.90 4.44
CA THR A 180 3.41 -6.66 4.65
C THR A 180 2.54 -7.82 4.20
N VAL A 181 2.85 -8.47 3.08
CA VAL A 181 2.02 -9.51 2.47
C VAL A 181 2.24 -10.89 3.11
N ASP A 182 3.48 -11.26 3.44
CA ASP A 182 3.81 -12.58 4.03
C ASP A 182 4.76 -12.45 5.23
N THR A 183 4.31 -11.74 6.25
CA THR A 183 5.14 -11.54 7.45
C THR A 183 5.41 -12.84 8.21
N ASP A 184 4.54 -13.85 8.09
CA ASP A 184 4.73 -15.12 8.79
C ASP A 184 5.97 -15.86 8.22
N THR A 185 6.15 -15.88 6.90
CA THR A 185 7.37 -16.43 6.30
C THR A 185 8.58 -15.58 6.63
N LEU A 186 8.48 -14.24 6.62
CA LEU A 186 9.56 -13.33 7.04
C LEU A 186 10.10 -13.70 8.43
N LEU A 187 9.22 -13.97 9.37
CA LEU A 187 9.57 -14.28 10.76
C LEU A 187 9.95 -15.76 10.99
N SER A 188 9.63 -16.64 10.04
CA SER A 188 9.95 -18.07 10.13
C SER A 188 11.44 -18.40 9.97
N ASP A 189 12.17 -17.60 9.17
CA ASP A 189 13.62 -17.71 9.00
C ASP A 189 14.26 -16.33 9.28
N THR A 190 15.06 -16.27 10.34
CA THR A 190 15.74 -15.04 10.78
C THR A 190 16.61 -14.41 9.69
N LYS A 191 17.06 -15.19 8.69
CA LYS A 191 17.87 -14.69 7.59
C LYS A 191 17.14 -13.68 6.71
N TYR A 192 15.83 -13.82 6.52
CA TYR A 192 15.08 -12.90 5.66
C TYR A 192 15.08 -11.50 6.28
N LEU A 193 14.74 -11.40 7.56
CA LEU A 193 14.81 -10.15 8.30
C LEU A 193 16.23 -9.59 8.39
N GLU A 194 17.23 -10.45 8.57
CA GLU A 194 18.65 -10.05 8.59
C GLU A 194 19.10 -9.45 7.25
N ILE A 195 18.66 -10.01 6.12
CA ILE A 195 18.94 -9.48 4.78
C ILE A 195 18.37 -8.07 4.64
N ILE A 196 17.08 -7.89 4.93
CA ILE A 196 16.40 -6.58 4.80
C ILE A 196 17.08 -5.54 5.71
N TYR A 197 17.29 -5.88 6.98
CA TYR A 197 17.99 -4.99 7.91
C TYR A 197 19.41 -4.65 7.43
N SER A 198 20.14 -5.62 6.88
CA SER A 198 21.50 -5.38 6.39
C SER A 198 21.53 -4.37 5.24
N MET A 199 20.52 -4.34 4.39
CA MET A 199 20.37 -3.33 3.33
C MET A 199 20.11 -1.95 3.92
N CYS A 200 19.08 -1.81 4.78
CA CYS A 200 18.78 -0.56 5.48
C CYS A 200 19.99 -0.02 6.23
N LYS A 201 20.72 -0.89 6.94
CA LYS A 201 21.91 -0.51 7.69
C LYS A 201 23.02 0.00 6.78
N LYS A 202 23.26 -0.65 5.63
CA LYS A 202 24.29 -0.21 4.67
C LYS A 202 23.95 1.16 4.10
N ILE A 203 22.67 1.41 3.80
CA ILE A 203 22.17 2.72 3.34
C ILE A 203 22.36 3.79 4.42
N LEU A 204 21.82 3.57 5.63
CA LEU A 204 21.86 4.53 6.74
C LEU A 204 23.25 4.77 7.34
N SER A 205 24.23 3.92 7.04
CA SER A 205 25.63 4.09 7.45
C SER A 205 26.53 4.58 6.31
N GLY A 206 26.03 4.54 5.07
CA GLY A 206 26.73 4.94 3.85
C GLY A 206 26.55 6.44 3.57
N ASP A 207 26.64 6.83 2.30
CA ASP A 207 26.34 8.18 1.85
C ASP A 207 25.69 8.14 0.44
N PRO A 208 24.54 7.45 0.28
CA PRO A 208 23.86 7.35 -1.03
C PRO A 208 23.09 8.64 -1.40
N GLY A 209 22.87 9.54 -0.44
CA GLY A 209 21.92 10.64 -0.54
C GLY A 209 20.80 10.49 0.50
N GLU A 210 20.09 11.57 0.79
CA GLU A 210 19.08 11.57 1.87
C GLU A 210 17.81 10.81 1.48
N ASP A 211 17.45 10.77 0.20
CA ASP A 211 16.25 10.08 -0.29
C ASP A 211 16.30 8.54 -0.07
N PRO A 212 17.35 7.80 -0.46
CA PRO A 212 17.49 6.39 -0.09
C PRO A 212 17.55 6.18 1.43
N GLU A 213 18.14 7.13 2.18
CA GLU A 213 18.18 7.07 3.64
C GLU A 213 16.79 7.22 4.28
N CYS A 214 15.91 8.06 3.71
CA CYS A 214 14.49 8.14 4.08
C CYS A 214 13.79 6.80 3.86
N HIS A 215 13.94 6.20 2.67
CA HIS A 215 13.37 4.87 2.36
C HIS A 215 13.86 3.78 3.33
N ALA A 216 15.15 3.78 3.67
CA ALA A 216 15.70 2.81 4.61
C ALA A 216 15.14 2.99 6.02
N ALA A 217 14.97 4.22 6.49
CA ALA A 217 14.33 4.51 7.77
C ALA A 217 12.85 4.10 7.77
N LYS A 218 12.11 4.43 6.70
CA LYS A 218 10.72 4.01 6.50
C LYS A 218 10.56 2.49 6.55
N LEU A 219 11.45 1.75 5.89
CA LEU A 219 11.39 0.28 5.92
C LEU A 219 11.62 -0.29 7.32
N LEU A 220 12.50 0.30 8.13
CA LEU A 220 12.69 -0.09 9.53
C LEU A 220 11.43 0.20 10.37
N GLU A 221 10.77 1.33 10.13
CA GLU A 221 9.48 1.67 10.74
C GLU A 221 8.41 0.62 10.39
N VAL A 222 8.25 0.32 9.09
CA VAL A 222 7.30 -0.67 8.58
C VAL A 222 7.49 -2.01 9.27
N ILE A 223 8.73 -2.49 9.42
CA ILE A 223 9.01 -3.75 10.13
C ILE A 223 8.54 -3.70 11.59
N ILE A 224 8.82 -2.60 12.30
CA ILE A 224 8.44 -2.44 13.71
C ILE A 224 6.91 -2.49 13.86
N LEU A 225 6.20 -1.75 13.01
CA LEU A 225 4.74 -1.66 13.03
C LEU A 225 4.08 -2.97 12.62
N GLN A 226 4.48 -3.51 11.47
CA GLN A 226 3.93 -4.76 10.94
C GLN A 226 4.18 -5.93 11.90
N CYS A 227 5.32 -5.98 12.58
CA CYS A 227 5.67 -7.08 13.49
C CYS A 227 5.29 -6.83 14.95
N LYS A 228 4.44 -5.83 15.23
CA LYS A 228 3.98 -5.54 16.59
C LYS A 228 3.34 -6.78 17.25
N GLY A 229 3.85 -7.14 18.42
CA GLY A 229 3.38 -8.34 19.15
C GLY A 229 3.87 -9.69 18.60
N ARG A 230 4.73 -9.71 17.58
CA ARG A 230 5.24 -10.96 16.95
C ARG A 230 6.67 -11.37 17.36
N GLY A 231 7.21 -10.79 18.43
CA GLY A 231 8.46 -11.26 19.05
C GLY A 231 9.75 -10.83 18.35
N ILE A 232 9.82 -9.57 17.91
CA ILE A 232 11.02 -8.97 17.28
C ILE A 232 11.84 -8.09 18.25
N ASP A 233 11.56 -8.14 19.56
CA ASP A 233 12.19 -7.33 20.62
C ASP A 233 13.73 -7.25 20.52
N GLN A 234 14.38 -8.33 20.08
CA GLN A 234 15.83 -8.43 19.95
C GLN A 234 16.43 -7.60 18.81
N VAL A 235 15.67 -7.30 17.75
CA VAL A 235 16.16 -6.52 16.60
C VAL A 235 15.78 -5.04 16.70
N VAL A 236 14.72 -4.68 17.41
CA VAL A 236 14.27 -3.28 17.57
C VAL A 236 15.41 -2.37 18.07
N PRO A 237 16.23 -2.75 19.08
CA PRO A 237 17.38 -1.94 19.48
C PRO A 237 18.42 -1.70 18.37
N LEU A 238 18.58 -2.65 17.45
CA LEU A 238 19.50 -2.51 16.31
C LEU A 238 18.98 -1.47 15.32
N PHE A 239 17.67 -1.47 15.05
CA PHE A 239 17.01 -0.50 14.17
C PHE A 239 17.13 0.90 14.75
N LEU A 240 16.78 1.05 16.04
CA LEU A 240 16.91 2.28 16.80
C LEU A 240 18.34 2.83 16.77
N THR A 241 19.33 1.98 17.04
CA THR A 241 20.73 2.40 17.02
C THR A 241 21.10 2.94 15.65
N THR A 242 20.72 2.24 14.59
CA THR A 242 21.08 2.59 13.21
C THR A 242 20.45 3.93 12.78
N ALA A 243 19.15 4.10 13.01
CA ALA A 243 18.43 5.32 12.64
C ALA A 243 18.87 6.53 13.46
N LEU A 244 19.08 6.38 14.77
CA LEU A 244 19.53 7.48 15.62
C LEU A 244 21.02 7.82 15.39
N GLU A 245 21.85 6.84 15.01
CA GLU A 245 23.25 7.09 14.67
C GLU A 245 23.35 7.94 13.39
N ARG A 246 22.43 7.73 12.44
CA ARG A 246 22.34 8.56 11.23
C ARG A 246 22.18 10.04 11.55
N LEU A 247 21.41 10.39 12.59
CA LEU A 247 21.19 11.77 13.04
C LEU A 247 22.42 12.44 13.64
N THR A 248 23.50 11.70 13.92
CA THR A 248 24.78 12.27 14.38
C THR A 248 25.63 12.84 13.25
N ARG A 249 25.28 12.52 12.00
CA ARG A 249 25.90 13.05 10.79
C ARG A 249 25.13 14.29 10.32
N GLU A 250 25.65 14.98 9.31
CA GLU A 250 24.93 16.12 8.71
C GLU A 250 23.58 15.65 8.15
N VAL A 251 22.54 16.44 8.40
CA VAL A 251 21.17 16.23 7.91
C VAL A 251 20.71 17.53 7.27
N LYS A 252 20.36 17.50 5.99
CA LYS A 252 20.03 18.66 5.17
C LYS A 252 18.52 18.88 5.12
N THR A 253 17.72 17.82 4.97
CA THR A 253 16.26 17.89 4.93
C THR A 253 15.61 17.68 6.30
N SER A 254 14.42 18.25 6.50
CA SER A 254 13.53 17.90 7.62
C SER A 254 13.01 16.47 7.49
N GLU A 255 12.73 16.03 6.27
CA GLU A 255 12.22 14.70 5.96
C GLU A 255 13.11 13.57 6.48
N LEU A 256 14.42 13.59 6.19
CA LEU A 256 15.32 12.55 6.71
C LEU A 256 15.36 12.56 8.25
N ARG A 257 15.26 13.75 8.85
CA ARG A 257 15.26 13.89 10.29
C ARG A 257 13.99 13.28 10.89
N THR A 258 12.82 13.59 10.33
CA THR A 258 11.53 13.06 10.80
C THR A 258 11.45 11.56 10.57
N MET A 259 11.87 11.04 9.42
CA MET A 259 11.92 9.59 9.12
C MET A 259 12.80 8.82 10.13
N CYS A 260 13.99 9.34 10.48
CA CYS A 260 14.81 8.71 11.51
C CYS A 260 14.18 8.76 12.90
N LEU A 261 13.46 9.85 13.23
CA LEU A 261 12.71 9.96 14.48
C LEU A 261 11.50 9.01 14.50
N GLN A 262 10.85 8.77 13.36
CA GLN A 262 9.73 7.84 13.25
C GLN A 262 10.09 6.42 13.63
N VAL A 263 11.29 5.94 13.31
CA VAL A 263 11.76 4.62 13.79
C VAL A 263 11.70 4.52 15.32
N ALA A 264 12.04 5.62 16.02
CA ALA A 264 11.94 5.68 17.48
C ALA A 264 10.50 5.85 17.97
N ILE A 265 9.65 6.59 17.26
CA ILE A 265 8.22 6.76 17.57
C ILE A 265 7.46 5.44 17.38
N ALA A 266 7.72 4.71 16.29
CA ALA A 266 7.18 3.38 16.08
C ALA A 266 7.65 2.39 17.15
N ALA A 267 8.92 2.45 17.57
CA ALA A 267 9.40 1.63 18.69
C ALA A 267 8.74 2.01 20.03
N LEU A 268 8.43 3.29 20.25
CA LEU A 268 7.65 3.74 21.41
C LEU A 268 6.25 3.13 21.38
N TYR A 269 5.58 3.19 20.23
CA TYR A 269 4.27 2.60 20.04
C TYR A 269 4.30 1.06 20.15
N TYR A 270 5.39 0.43 19.71
CA TYR A 270 5.62 -1.01 19.82
C TYR A 270 5.75 -1.46 21.28
N SER A 271 6.69 -0.86 22.03
CA SER A 271 6.97 -1.18 23.43
C SER A 271 7.70 -0.03 24.11
N PRO A 272 6.99 0.82 24.88
CA PRO A 272 7.62 1.92 25.59
C PRO A 272 8.77 1.51 26.53
N PRO A 273 8.67 0.42 27.31
CA PRO A 273 9.78 -0.03 28.15
C PRO A 273 11.03 -0.39 27.34
N LEU A 274 10.87 -1.03 26.18
CA LEU A 274 11.99 -1.43 25.32
C LEU A 274 12.70 -0.21 24.74
N LEU A 275 11.94 0.76 24.22
CA LEU A 275 12.52 2.01 23.71
C LEU A 275 13.29 2.74 24.82
N LEU A 276 12.65 2.98 25.96
CA LEU A 276 13.25 3.75 27.05
C LEU A 276 14.53 3.08 27.56
N ASN A 277 14.51 1.76 27.75
CA ASN A 277 15.71 1.02 28.14
C ASN A 277 16.82 1.11 27.09
N THR A 278 16.47 1.05 25.81
CA THR A 278 17.44 1.19 24.72
C THR A 278 18.07 2.58 24.71
N LEU A 279 17.26 3.64 24.74
CA LEU A 279 17.73 5.03 24.76
C LEU A 279 18.58 5.37 26.01
N GLU A 280 18.26 4.77 27.16
CA GLU A 280 19.04 4.91 28.39
C GLU A 280 20.43 4.26 28.32
N ASN A 281 20.59 3.23 27.49
CA ASN A 281 21.85 2.51 27.32
C ASN A 281 22.67 2.97 26.10
N LEU A 282 22.01 3.61 25.13
CA LEU A 282 22.64 4.08 23.90
C LEU A 282 23.54 5.29 24.16
N ARG A 283 24.78 5.27 23.65
CA ARG A 283 25.73 6.38 23.76
C ARG A 283 26.42 6.59 22.43
N PHE A 284 26.31 7.80 21.87
CA PHE A 284 27.01 8.17 20.66
C PHE A 284 28.39 8.78 20.96
N PRO A 285 29.34 8.71 20.01
CA PRO A 285 30.62 9.38 20.15
C PRO A 285 30.44 10.86 20.51
N ASN A 286 31.19 11.33 21.51
CA ASN A 286 31.15 12.72 22.02
C ASN A 286 29.93 13.11 22.87
N ASN A 287 28.98 12.20 23.15
CA ASN A 287 27.89 12.46 24.09
C ASN A 287 27.87 11.42 25.22
N THR A 288 28.09 11.86 26.45
CA THR A 288 28.07 10.98 27.64
C THR A 288 26.67 10.84 28.24
N GLU A 289 25.73 11.71 27.88
CA GLU A 289 24.37 11.67 28.39
C GLU A 289 23.50 10.67 27.61
N PRO A 290 22.47 10.08 28.26
CA PRO A 290 21.46 9.30 27.57
C PRO A 290 20.79 10.10 26.46
N ILE A 291 20.52 9.45 25.34
CA ILE A 291 19.95 10.10 24.15
C ILE A 291 18.46 10.40 24.32
N THR A 292 17.80 9.83 25.35
CA THR A 292 16.38 10.06 25.67
C THR A 292 15.99 11.54 25.65
N ASN A 293 16.79 12.41 26.28
CA ASN A 293 16.48 13.84 26.32
C ASN A 293 16.64 14.49 24.94
N HIS A 294 17.70 14.13 24.21
CA HIS A 294 17.95 14.64 22.88
C HIS A 294 16.84 14.22 21.91
N PHE A 295 16.44 12.95 21.93
CA PHE A 295 15.32 12.42 21.13
C PHE A 295 14.03 13.19 21.41
N ILE A 296 13.59 13.27 22.67
CA ILE A 296 12.32 13.93 23.03
C ILE A 296 12.35 15.43 22.66
N SER A 297 13.46 16.11 22.94
CA SER A 297 13.60 17.54 22.63
C SER A 297 13.63 17.79 21.13
N GLN A 298 14.31 16.94 20.36
CA GLN A 298 14.40 17.06 18.91
C GLN A 298 13.05 16.74 18.26
N TRP A 299 12.38 15.68 18.70
CA TRP A 299 11.05 15.31 18.20
C TRP A 299 10.03 16.44 18.40
N LEU A 300 9.96 17.04 19.59
CA LEU A 300 9.05 18.17 19.82
C LEU A 300 9.45 19.44 19.07
N LYS A 301 10.73 19.61 18.75
CA LYS A 301 11.22 20.75 17.96
C LYS A 301 10.80 20.64 16.49
N ASP A 302 10.75 19.43 15.94
CA ASP A 302 10.39 19.17 14.55
C ASP A 302 8.94 18.70 14.39
N ILE A 303 8.09 18.96 15.38
CA ILE A 303 6.71 18.42 15.40
C ILE A 303 5.85 18.93 14.23
N ASP A 304 6.16 20.12 13.73
CA ASP A 304 5.56 20.78 12.58
C ASP A 304 6.10 20.26 11.23
N CYS A 305 7.18 19.46 11.25
CA CYS A 305 7.79 18.87 10.06
C CYS A 305 7.24 17.49 9.71
N PHE A 306 6.28 16.96 10.47
CA PHE A 306 5.57 15.72 10.14
C PHE A 306 4.38 16.07 9.25
N LEU A 307 4.58 15.91 7.95
CA LEU A 307 3.68 16.42 6.92
C LEU A 307 2.73 15.36 6.36
N GLY A 308 3.05 14.06 6.48
CA GLY A 308 2.16 13.02 5.98
C GLY A 308 0.98 12.68 6.90
N LEU A 309 -0.08 12.09 6.36
CA LEU A 309 -1.21 11.57 7.14
C LEU A 309 -0.72 10.48 8.10
N HIS A 310 0.00 9.48 7.56
CA HIS A 310 0.64 8.44 8.36
C HIS A 310 1.58 9.04 9.42
N ASP A 311 2.40 10.00 9.01
CA ASP A 311 3.42 10.61 9.86
C ASP A 311 2.82 11.30 11.09
N ARG A 312 1.75 12.08 10.87
CA ARG A 312 1.04 12.77 11.94
C ARG A 312 0.33 11.78 12.84
N LYS A 313 -0.32 10.75 12.27
CA LYS A 313 -0.98 9.67 13.02
C LYS A 313 0.01 8.96 13.94
N MET A 314 1.17 8.56 13.40
CA MET A 314 2.23 7.92 14.18
C MET A 314 2.79 8.82 15.28
N CYS A 315 2.98 10.11 15.01
CA CYS A 315 3.37 11.07 16.04
C CYS A 315 2.33 11.19 17.17
N VAL A 316 1.04 11.28 16.84
CA VAL A 316 -0.04 11.32 17.85
C VAL A 316 -0.04 10.06 18.70
N LEU A 317 0.05 8.88 18.09
CA LEU A 317 0.12 7.60 18.81
C LEU A 317 1.37 7.50 19.70
N GLY A 318 2.49 8.04 19.24
CA GLY A 318 3.71 8.18 20.04
C GLY A 318 3.51 9.10 21.25
N LEU A 319 2.96 10.30 21.07
CA LEU A 319 2.72 11.24 22.16
C LEU A 319 1.75 10.68 23.19
N CYS A 320 0.72 9.97 22.71
CA CYS A 320 -0.19 9.17 23.52
C CYS A 320 0.57 8.17 24.40
N ALA A 321 1.45 7.36 23.80
CA ALA A 321 2.27 6.40 24.53
C ALA A 321 3.22 7.08 25.54
N LEU A 322 3.79 8.25 25.24
CA LEU A 322 4.58 9.03 26.21
C LEU A 322 3.75 9.50 27.41
N MET A 323 2.54 10.02 27.16
CA MET A 323 1.67 10.54 28.21
C MET A 323 1.14 9.43 29.12
N ASP A 324 0.94 8.22 28.58
CA ASP A 324 0.42 7.07 29.32
C ASP A 324 1.48 6.29 30.13
N LEU A 325 2.76 6.67 30.04
CA LEU A 325 3.84 6.05 30.82
C LEU A 325 3.58 6.09 32.33
N ASP A 326 3.65 4.92 32.97
CA ASP A 326 3.65 4.80 34.43
C ASP A 326 4.94 5.35 35.06
N GLN A 327 6.09 4.99 34.49
CA GLN A 327 7.42 5.46 34.90
C GLN A 327 7.99 6.42 33.86
N ARG A 328 7.76 7.71 34.06
CA ARG A 328 8.18 8.76 33.13
C ARG A 328 9.64 9.18 33.35
N PRO A 329 10.50 9.15 32.32
CA PRO A 329 11.83 9.73 32.39
C PRO A 329 11.79 11.23 32.75
N GLN A 330 12.88 11.74 33.32
CA GLN A 330 12.97 13.17 33.67
C GLN A 330 12.79 14.07 32.44
N ALA A 331 13.28 13.65 31.27
CA ALA A 331 13.11 14.38 30.02
C ALA A 331 11.63 14.61 29.66
N VAL A 332 10.77 13.59 29.81
CA VAL A 332 9.31 13.72 29.57
C VAL A 332 8.68 14.70 30.54
N ASN A 333 9.08 14.65 31.83
CA ASN A 333 8.55 15.58 32.83
C ASN A 333 8.93 17.04 32.54
N GLN A 334 10.10 17.29 31.94
CA GLN A 334 10.56 18.65 31.60
C GLN A 334 9.77 19.27 30.44
N VAL A 335 9.25 18.44 29.53
CA VAL A 335 8.51 18.88 28.35
C VAL A 335 6.99 18.74 28.50
N ALA A 336 6.49 18.42 29.70
CA ALA A 336 5.07 18.14 29.96
C ALA A 336 4.11 19.17 29.34
N GLY A 337 4.40 20.45 29.53
CA GLY A 337 3.56 21.55 29.01
C GLY A 337 3.60 21.73 27.48
N GLN A 338 4.46 21.00 26.77
CA GLN A 338 4.58 21.02 25.31
C GLN A 338 3.87 19.84 24.64
N LEU A 339 3.59 18.75 25.37
CA LEU A 339 3.03 17.51 24.79
C LEU A 339 1.61 17.70 24.24
N LEU A 340 0.73 18.39 24.99
CA LEU A 340 -0.63 18.66 24.51
C LEU A 340 -0.67 19.69 23.37
N PRO A 341 0.06 20.82 23.42
CA PRO A 341 0.18 21.70 22.25
C PRO A 341 0.67 20.99 20.99
N ALA A 342 1.68 20.12 21.12
CA ALA A 342 2.18 19.29 20.04
C ALA A 342 1.10 18.35 19.47
N ALA A 343 0.36 17.66 20.34
CA ALA A 343 -0.74 16.79 19.90
C ALA A 343 -1.85 17.57 19.18
N ILE A 344 -2.22 18.76 19.68
CA ILE A 344 -3.24 19.61 19.06
C ILE A 344 -2.82 20.04 17.65
N LEU A 345 -1.55 20.46 17.47
CA LEU A 345 -1.03 20.80 16.14
C LEU A 345 -1.18 19.64 15.15
N LEU A 346 -0.78 18.43 15.58
CA LEU A 346 -0.89 17.23 14.75
C LEU A 346 -2.33 16.87 14.42
N PHE A 347 -3.26 16.98 15.39
CA PHE A 347 -4.69 16.75 15.15
C PHE A 347 -5.32 17.75 14.19
N ASN A 348 -4.89 19.01 14.22
CA ASN A 348 -5.31 20.00 13.24
C ASN A 348 -4.77 19.67 11.84
N GLY A 349 -3.55 19.13 11.75
CA GLY A 349 -3.01 18.59 10.49
C GLY A 349 -3.77 17.35 10.01
N LEU A 350 -4.08 16.41 10.90
CA LEU A 350 -4.85 15.20 10.58
C LEU A 350 -6.27 15.52 10.11
N LYS A 351 -6.99 16.43 10.79
CA LYS A 351 -8.33 16.86 10.36
C LYS A 351 -8.31 17.35 8.92
N ARG A 352 -7.27 18.11 8.53
CA ARG A 352 -7.07 18.61 7.17
C ARG A 352 -6.69 17.51 6.19
N ALA A 353 -5.72 16.66 6.53
CA ALA A 353 -5.28 15.56 5.67
C ALA A 353 -6.43 14.58 5.37
N TYR A 354 -7.24 14.22 6.38
CA TYR A 354 -8.42 13.39 6.15
C TYR A 354 -9.46 14.09 5.27
N ALA A 355 -9.68 15.40 5.42
CA ALA A 355 -10.59 16.15 4.56
C ALA A 355 -10.10 16.23 3.11
N CYS A 356 -8.79 16.40 2.87
CA CYS A 356 -8.24 16.45 1.51
C CYS A 356 -8.32 15.07 0.83
N ARG A 357 -7.99 14.00 1.57
CA ARG A 357 -8.14 12.63 1.07
C ARG A 357 -9.59 12.30 0.71
N ALA A 358 -10.54 12.78 1.51
CA ALA A 358 -11.97 12.69 1.21
C ALA A 358 -12.35 13.29 -0.14
N GLU A 359 -11.83 14.47 -0.44
CA GLU A 359 -12.17 15.21 -1.66
C GLU A 359 -11.59 14.51 -2.88
N HIS A 360 -10.34 14.01 -2.80
CA HIS A 360 -9.72 13.25 -3.88
C HIS A 360 -10.43 11.92 -4.19
N GLU A 361 -10.87 11.19 -3.17
CA GLU A 361 -11.64 9.95 -3.36
C GLU A 361 -13.00 10.25 -4.03
N ASN A 362 -13.66 11.37 -3.69
CA ASN A 362 -14.92 11.78 -4.33
C ASN A 362 -14.78 12.27 -5.79
N ASP A 363 -13.68 12.95 -6.13
CA ASP A 363 -13.45 13.48 -7.48
C ASP A 363 -13.13 12.36 -8.49
N GLU A 364 -12.49 11.27 -8.06
CA GLU A 364 -12.22 10.09 -8.91
C GLU A 364 -13.49 9.33 -9.31
N ASP A 365 -14.57 9.45 -8.53
CA ASP A 365 -15.88 8.85 -8.84
C ASP A 365 -16.72 9.69 -9.83
N GLU A 366 -16.55 11.03 -9.88
CA GLU A 366 -17.32 11.90 -10.79
C GLU A 366 -16.81 11.89 -12.25
N ASP A 367 -15.54 11.55 -12.50
CA ASP A 367 -14.96 11.51 -13.86
C ASP A 367 -15.30 10.21 -14.64
N GLY A 368 -16.12 9.32 -14.07
CA GLY A 368 -16.62 8.09 -14.69
C GLY A 368 -17.94 8.23 -15.49
N GLU A 369 -18.66 9.36 -15.42
CA GLU A 369 -20.03 9.51 -15.97
C GLU A 369 -20.15 10.35 -17.25
N GLU A 370 -19.17 10.36 -18.15
CA GLU A 370 -19.38 10.86 -19.53
C GLU A 370 -18.88 9.89 -20.61
N GLU A 371 -19.63 8.81 -20.87
CA GLU A 371 -20.00 8.31 -22.22
C GLU A 371 -20.63 6.89 -22.18
N GLU A 372 -21.97 6.81 -22.34
CA GLU A 372 -22.72 5.87 -23.21
C GLU A 372 -24.13 5.52 -22.64
N GLU A 373 -25.14 6.30 -23.03
CA GLU A 373 -26.53 5.83 -23.04
C GLU A 373 -26.68 4.66 -24.04
N ASN A 374 -26.54 3.40 -23.57
CA ASN A 374 -27.37 2.21 -23.87
C ASN A 374 -26.59 0.89 -23.73
N ALA A 375 -26.67 0.26 -22.56
CA ALA A 375 -26.70 -1.20 -22.46
C ALA A 375 -27.33 -1.64 -21.14
N GLU A 376 -28.63 -1.92 -21.17
CA GLU A 376 -29.35 -2.64 -20.11
C GLU A 376 -28.85 -4.11 -20.08
N LEU A 377 -27.84 -4.41 -19.27
CA LEU A 377 -27.50 -5.78 -18.84
C LEU A 377 -27.00 -5.73 -17.39
N GLY A 378 -27.81 -6.30 -16.49
CA GLY A 378 -27.46 -6.44 -15.08
C GLY A 378 -26.30 -7.41 -14.86
N SER A 379 -25.37 -6.96 -14.02
CA SER A 379 -24.47 -7.78 -13.21
C SER A 379 -24.25 -6.99 -11.92
N ASP A 380 -24.83 -7.49 -10.82
CA ASP A 380 -24.47 -7.10 -9.46
C ASP A 380 -23.01 -7.52 -9.19
N GLU A 381 -22.40 -6.84 -8.22
CA GLU A 381 -21.11 -7.09 -7.55
C GLU A 381 -19.92 -6.28 -8.07
N ASP A 382 -19.92 -4.99 -7.74
CA ASP A 382 -18.71 -4.23 -7.39
C ASP A 382 -19.04 -3.51 -6.06
N ASP A 383 -18.66 -4.11 -4.93
CA ASP A 383 -18.68 -3.47 -3.60
C ASP A 383 -17.49 -2.49 -3.56
N ILE A 384 -17.71 -1.27 -4.09
CA ILE A 384 -16.85 -0.11 -3.83
C ILE A 384 -17.18 0.37 -2.42
N ASP A 385 -16.17 0.70 -1.63
CA ASP A 385 -16.29 1.09 -0.23
C ASP A 385 -16.91 2.50 -0.08
N ASP A 386 -18.22 2.60 -0.30
CA ASP A 386 -19.07 3.77 -0.01
C ASP A 386 -18.96 4.25 1.47
N GLU A 387 -18.23 3.53 2.33
CA GLU A 387 -18.38 3.54 3.78
C GLU A 387 -17.33 4.43 4.47
N GLY A 388 -16.14 4.60 3.86
CA GLY A 388 -15.18 5.65 4.23
C GLY A 388 -15.61 7.05 3.77
N GLN A 389 -16.31 7.12 2.65
CA GLN A 389 -16.67 8.34 1.92
C GLN A 389 -17.67 9.22 2.69
N ASP A 390 -18.72 8.65 3.28
CA ASP A 390 -19.69 9.36 4.15
C ASP A 390 -19.01 10.04 5.36
N TYR A 391 -18.01 9.37 5.94
CA TYR A 391 -17.24 9.84 7.10
C TYR A 391 -16.26 10.96 6.71
N LEU A 392 -15.58 10.75 5.59
CA LEU A 392 -14.64 11.67 4.97
C LEU A 392 -15.37 12.96 4.50
N GLU A 393 -16.57 12.85 3.95
CA GLU A 393 -17.45 13.97 3.58
C GLU A 393 -17.90 14.78 4.81
N MET A 394 -18.19 14.12 5.94
CA MET A 394 -18.49 14.82 7.21
C MET A 394 -17.29 15.66 7.69
N LEU A 395 -16.07 15.13 7.58
CA LEU A 395 -14.85 15.86 7.93
C LEU A 395 -14.58 17.03 6.99
N ALA A 396 -14.72 16.84 5.67
CA ALA A 396 -14.59 17.90 4.68
C ALA A 396 -15.58 19.04 4.94
N LYS A 397 -16.84 18.70 5.24
CA LYS A 397 -17.87 19.68 5.60
C LYS A 397 -17.55 20.44 6.90
N GLN A 398 -17.02 19.75 7.90
CA GLN A 398 -16.62 20.37 9.17
C GLN A 398 -15.31 21.16 9.07
N ALA A 399 -14.48 20.90 8.05
CA ALA A 399 -13.33 21.73 7.70
C ALA A 399 -13.79 23.02 6.99
N GLY A 400 -14.79 22.94 6.10
CA GLY A 400 -15.36 24.10 5.40
C GLY A 400 -16.23 25.03 6.26
N GLU A 401 -16.82 24.54 7.36
CA GLU A 401 -17.64 25.37 8.27
C GLU A 401 -16.83 26.20 9.28
N ASP A 402 -15.57 25.83 9.56
CA ASP A 402 -14.62 26.56 10.42
C ASP A 402 -13.76 27.57 9.61
N GLY A 403 -14.32 28.13 8.53
CA GLY A 403 -13.66 29.06 7.62
C GLY A 403 -13.12 30.33 8.30
N ASP A 404 -11.90 30.24 8.80
CA ASP A 404 -10.93 31.31 8.65
C ASP A 404 -10.22 31.04 7.32
N ASP A 405 -10.50 31.89 6.33
CA ASP A 405 -9.80 31.99 5.04
C ASP A 405 -8.33 32.39 5.28
N GLU A 406 -7.55 31.58 5.99
CA GLU A 406 -6.10 31.63 5.88
C GLU A 406 -5.77 30.95 4.55
N ASP A 407 -5.18 31.71 3.61
CA ASP A 407 -4.54 31.21 2.39
C ASP A 407 -3.52 30.12 2.80
N TRP A 408 -3.96 28.88 2.97
CA TRP A 408 -3.09 27.75 3.25
C TRP A 408 -2.46 27.31 1.92
N GLU A 409 -1.14 27.15 1.91
CA GLU A 409 -0.44 26.67 0.73
C GLU A 409 -0.88 25.21 0.45
N GLU A 410 -1.21 24.93 -0.81
CA GLU A 410 -1.62 23.61 -1.34
C GLU A 410 -0.68 22.46 -0.89
N ASP A 411 0.58 22.82 -0.58
CA ASP A 411 1.69 21.96 -0.08
C ASP A 411 1.46 21.36 1.33
N ASP A 412 0.55 21.91 2.15
CA ASP A 412 0.30 21.43 3.52
C ASP A 412 -0.54 20.13 3.58
N ALA A 413 -1.19 19.80 2.46
CA ALA A 413 -2.12 18.69 2.28
C ALA A 413 -1.62 17.60 1.31
N GLU A 414 -0.49 17.80 0.63
CA GLU A 414 0.10 16.76 -0.24
C GLU A 414 0.61 15.58 0.59
N GLU A 415 0.17 14.37 0.26
CA GLU A 415 0.72 13.14 0.82
C GLU A 415 2.20 13.00 0.45
N THR A 416 3.03 12.63 1.42
CA THR A 416 4.46 12.43 1.15
C THR A 416 4.64 11.19 0.27
N ALA A 417 5.66 11.15 -0.59
CA ALA A 417 5.91 10.01 -1.50
C ALA A 417 6.01 8.64 -0.77
N LEU A 418 6.39 8.65 0.51
CA LEU A 418 6.53 7.47 1.35
C LEU A 418 5.23 6.98 1.98
N GLU A 419 4.10 7.69 1.83
CA GLU A 419 2.79 7.28 2.35
C GLU A 419 2.21 6.05 1.63
N SER A 420 2.66 5.81 0.39
CA SER A 420 2.38 4.58 -0.35
C SER A 420 2.82 3.29 0.38
N TYR A 421 3.79 3.39 1.32
CA TYR A 421 4.28 2.27 2.11
C TYR A 421 3.47 2.07 3.39
N THR A 422 2.23 1.60 3.25
CA THR A 422 1.26 1.40 4.33
C THR A 422 1.63 0.27 5.29
N THR A 423 1.02 0.27 6.48
CA THR A 423 1.21 -0.74 7.54
C THR A 423 -0.13 -1.12 8.17
N LEU A 424 -0.14 -2.08 9.11
CA LEU A 424 -1.33 -2.40 9.91
C LEU A 424 -1.90 -1.21 10.72
N VAL A 425 -1.16 -0.11 10.91
CA VAL A 425 -1.70 1.09 11.56
C VAL A 425 -2.59 1.89 10.60
N ASP A 426 -2.39 1.70 9.31
CA ASP A 426 -3.07 2.42 8.22
C ASP A 426 -4.23 1.59 7.64
N ASP A 427 -4.41 0.36 8.13
CA ASP A 427 -5.48 -0.55 7.74
C ASP A 427 -6.86 0.03 8.09
N GLU A 428 -7.70 0.21 7.07
CA GLU A 428 -9.05 0.76 7.18
C GLU A 428 -10.04 -0.26 7.76
N ASP A 429 -9.85 -1.55 7.48
CA ASP A 429 -10.68 -2.63 8.03
C ASP A 429 -10.47 -2.80 9.55
N ASN A 430 -9.24 -2.56 10.01
CA ASN A 430 -8.84 -2.69 11.41
C ASN A 430 -8.35 -1.35 11.98
N LEU A 431 -9.16 -0.32 11.80
CA LEU A 431 -8.79 1.06 12.10
C LEU A 431 -8.23 1.27 13.52
N VAL A 432 -6.97 1.69 13.56
CA VAL A 432 -6.36 2.28 14.75
C VAL A 432 -6.78 3.75 14.83
N ASP A 433 -7.89 4.04 15.53
CA ASP A 433 -8.40 5.42 15.68
C ASP A 433 -7.60 6.21 16.74
N GLU A 434 -6.75 7.10 16.26
CA GLU A 434 -5.90 7.97 17.06
C GLU A 434 -6.68 8.98 17.94
N TYR A 435 -7.88 9.39 17.54
CA TYR A 435 -8.75 10.26 18.32
C TYR A 435 -9.34 9.50 19.52
N GLN A 436 -9.81 8.26 19.32
CA GLN A 436 -10.27 7.40 20.42
C GLN A 436 -9.14 7.14 21.41
N ILE A 437 -7.98 6.74 20.90
CA ILE A 437 -6.81 6.38 21.72
C ILE A 437 -6.38 7.57 22.56
N PHE A 438 -6.24 8.74 21.94
CA PHE A 438 -5.87 9.97 22.64
C PHE A 438 -6.87 10.32 23.74
N LYS A 439 -8.17 10.33 23.42
CA LYS A 439 -9.22 10.63 24.40
C LYS A 439 -9.18 9.67 25.60
N ALA A 440 -9.09 8.38 25.33
CA ALA A 440 -9.02 7.35 26.37
C ALA A 440 -7.80 7.56 27.27
N ILE A 441 -6.63 7.86 26.69
CA ILE A 441 -5.40 8.12 27.44
C ILE A 441 -5.52 9.37 28.30
N ILE A 442 -6.04 10.48 27.78
CA ILE A 442 -6.21 11.71 28.56
C ILE A 442 -7.16 11.50 29.74
N GLN A 443 -8.28 10.78 29.54
CA GLN A 443 -9.21 10.42 30.61
C GLN A 443 -8.55 9.49 31.65
N ASN A 444 -7.80 8.50 31.20
CA ASN A 444 -7.08 7.57 32.08
C ASN A 444 -6.01 8.29 32.91
N VAL A 445 -5.25 9.19 32.28
CA VAL A 445 -4.24 10.03 32.95
C VAL A 445 -4.91 10.93 33.99
N GLN A 446 -6.04 11.57 33.65
CA GLN A 446 -6.79 12.40 34.59
C GLN A 446 -7.25 11.62 35.83
N ALA A 447 -7.68 10.36 35.66
CA ALA A 447 -8.13 9.50 36.74
C ALA A 447 -6.97 8.91 37.57
N ARG A 448 -5.89 8.46 36.90
CA ARG A 448 -4.75 7.75 37.51
C ARG A 448 -3.77 8.71 38.18
N ASP A 449 -3.46 9.83 37.54
CA ASP A 449 -2.44 10.79 37.98
C ASP A 449 -2.88 12.26 37.73
N PRO A 450 -3.69 12.82 38.65
CA PRO A 450 -4.20 14.20 38.51
C PRO A 450 -3.10 15.26 38.48
N ALA A 451 -1.96 15.02 39.13
CA ALA A 451 -0.83 15.95 39.14
C ALA A 451 -0.16 15.99 37.76
N TRP A 452 -0.02 14.83 37.12
CA TRP A 452 0.46 14.75 35.75
C TRP A 452 -0.50 15.41 34.76
N TYR A 453 -1.80 15.12 34.88
CA TYR A 453 -2.82 15.78 34.07
C TYR A 453 -2.78 17.31 34.20
N GLN A 454 -2.59 17.82 35.42
CA GLN A 454 -2.42 19.26 35.64
C GLN A 454 -1.15 19.79 34.96
N ALA A 455 -0.03 19.06 35.02
CA ALA A 455 1.22 19.47 34.37
C ALA A 455 1.10 19.55 32.84
N LEU A 456 0.31 18.65 32.24
CA LEU A 456 0.01 18.65 30.80
C LEU A 456 -0.89 19.84 30.41
N THR A 457 -1.90 20.15 31.22
CA THR A 457 -2.97 21.10 30.86
C THR A 457 -2.75 22.54 31.33
N GLN A 458 -1.88 22.76 32.32
CA GLN A 458 -1.70 24.09 32.93
C GLN A 458 -1.18 25.17 31.96
N CYS A 459 -0.42 24.76 30.95
CA CYS A 459 0.21 25.64 29.98
C CYS A 459 -0.70 25.97 28.79
N LEU A 460 -1.85 25.30 28.68
CA LEU A 460 -2.79 25.53 27.58
C LEU A 460 -3.48 26.88 27.73
N ASP A 461 -3.48 27.65 26.65
CA ASP A 461 -4.32 28.84 26.52
C ASP A 461 -5.79 28.46 26.27
N GLU A 462 -6.66 29.46 26.16
CA GLU A 462 -8.09 29.23 26.02
C GLU A 462 -8.47 28.63 24.65
N GLU A 463 -7.69 28.93 23.61
CA GLU A 463 -7.91 28.43 22.26
C GLU A 463 -7.52 26.95 22.17
N GLN A 464 -6.34 26.60 22.67
CA GLN A 464 -5.88 25.22 22.77
C GLN A 464 -6.81 24.35 23.63
N ARG A 465 -7.38 24.91 24.70
CA ARG A 465 -8.40 24.20 25.50
C ARG A 465 -9.68 23.93 24.73
N LYS A 466 -10.09 24.87 23.87
CA LYS A 466 -11.24 24.69 22.97
C LYS A 466 -10.93 23.60 21.95
N GLN A 467 -9.79 23.69 21.26
CA GLN A 467 -9.35 22.67 20.29
C GLN A 467 -9.28 21.26 20.92
N LEU A 468 -8.80 21.16 22.16
CA LEU A 468 -8.79 19.88 22.89
C LEU A 468 -10.21 19.32 23.15
N GLN A 469 -11.19 20.19 23.42
CA GLN A 469 -12.60 19.79 23.55
C GLN A 469 -13.19 19.37 22.19
N ASP A 470 -12.82 20.07 21.12
CA ASP A 470 -13.26 19.76 19.77
C ASP A 470 -12.72 18.39 19.32
N ILE A 471 -11.44 18.10 19.58
CA ILE A 471 -10.83 16.77 19.37
C ILE A 471 -11.58 15.67 20.15
N ALA A 472 -11.93 15.92 21.41
CA ALA A 472 -12.65 14.95 22.22
C ALA A 472 -14.11 14.72 21.74
N THR A 473 -14.72 15.74 21.16
CA THR A 473 -16.05 15.70 20.55
C THR A 473 -16.01 14.93 19.23
N LEU A 474 -15.00 15.19 18.39
CA LEU A 474 -14.77 14.45 17.16
C LEU A 474 -14.51 12.97 17.44
N ALA A 475 -13.78 12.65 18.51
CA ALA A 475 -13.66 11.27 18.97
C ALA A 475 -15.05 10.66 19.32
N ASP A 476 -15.93 11.35 20.04
CA ASP A 476 -17.29 10.80 20.30
C ASP A 476 -18.08 10.55 19.01
N GLN A 477 -17.95 11.45 18.02
CA GLN A 477 -18.62 11.32 16.73
C GLN A 477 -18.09 10.10 15.96
N ARG A 478 -16.76 9.93 15.88
CA ARG A 478 -16.12 8.77 15.24
C ARG A 478 -16.52 7.45 15.91
N GLN A 479 -16.60 7.43 17.24
CA GLN A 479 -17.03 6.23 17.97
C GLN A 479 -18.49 5.87 17.65
N ALA A 480 -19.37 6.86 17.53
CA ALA A 480 -20.77 6.65 17.20
C ALA A 480 -20.94 6.12 15.76
N ALA A 481 -20.22 6.71 14.79
CA ALA A 481 -20.22 6.29 13.39
C ALA A 481 -19.83 4.80 13.25
N HIS A 482 -18.67 4.40 13.81
CA HIS A 482 -18.23 3.01 13.80
C HIS A 482 -19.19 2.04 14.52
N GLY A 483 -19.86 2.51 15.58
CA GLY A 483 -20.87 1.73 16.29
C GLY A 483 -22.10 1.43 15.42
N GLU A 484 -22.57 2.43 14.68
CA GLU A 484 -23.69 2.31 13.75
C GLU A 484 -23.33 1.46 12.53
N GLU A 485 -22.12 1.62 11.99
CA GLU A 485 -21.56 0.81 10.89
C GLU A 485 -21.48 -0.66 11.24
N LYS A 486 -20.92 -0.99 12.42
CA LYS A 486 -20.83 -2.38 12.87
C LYS A 486 -22.22 -3.01 12.99
N GLU A 487 -23.21 -2.26 13.46
CA GLU A 487 -24.60 -2.72 13.52
C GLU A 487 -25.20 -2.92 12.12
N LYS A 488 -24.85 -2.06 11.13
CA LYS A 488 -25.25 -2.24 9.72
C LYS A 488 -24.60 -3.48 9.09
N LYS A 489 -23.27 -3.66 9.20
CA LYS A 489 -22.54 -4.83 8.69
C LYS A 489 -23.06 -6.13 9.33
N GLU A 490 -23.30 -6.14 10.65
CA GLU A 490 -23.90 -7.30 11.33
C GLU A 490 -25.32 -7.61 10.83
N LYS A 491 -26.14 -6.59 10.56
CA LYS A 491 -27.49 -6.76 9.98
C LYS A 491 -27.42 -7.29 8.55
N LEU A 492 -26.54 -6.75 7.71
CA LEU A 492 -26.36 -7.18 6.33
C LEU A 492 -25.87 -8.64 6.27
N CYS A 493 -24.91 -9.01 7.12
CA CYS A 493 -24.45 -10.38 7.28
C CYS A 493 -25.58 -11.32 7.74
N CYS A 494 -26.44 -10.88 8.67
CA CYS A 494 -27.62 -11.64 9.09
C CYS A 494 -28.67 -11.79 7.97
N LEU A 495 -28.84 -10.79 7.10
CA LEU A 495 -29.71 -10.86 5.94
C LEU A 495 -29.18 -11.85 4.89
N ASN A 496 -27.87 -11.86 4.65
CA ASN A 496 -27.22 -12.76 3.70
C ASN A 496 -27.13 -14.21 4.19
N MET A 497 -27.28 -14.46 5.50
CA MET A 497 -27.37 -15.80 6.09
C MET A 497 -28.79 -16.39 6.18
N LEU A 498 -29.84 -15.66 5.75
CA LEU A 498 -31.18 -16.25 5.62
C LEU A 498 -31.21 -17.20 4.42
N PRO A 499 -31.57 -18.50 4.57
CA PRO A 499 -31.68 -19.40 3.43
C PRO A 499 -32.75 -18.86 2.48
N LYS A 500 -32.39 -18.66 1.20
CA LYS A 500 -33.30 -18.31 0.10
C LYS A 500 -34.36 -19.42 -0.05
N CYS A 501 -35.40 -19.40 0.78
CA CYS A 501 -36.58 -20.25 0.65
C CYS A 501 -37.44 -19.72 -0.51
N TYR A 502 -37.06 -20.04 -1.73
CA TYR A 502 -37.96 -19.89 -2.88
C TYR A 502 -39.10 -20.92 -2.76
N PRO A 503 -40.38 -20.51 -2.85
CA PRO A 503 -41.46 -21.48 -2.97
C PRO A 503 -41.36 -22.16 -4.35
N ILE A 504 -41.03 -23.45 -4.35
CA ILE A 504 -41.11 -24.30 -5.53
C ILE A 504 -42.58 -24.39 -5.95
N VAL A 505 -42.97 -23.64 -6.98
CA VAL A 505 -44.23 -23.87 -7.69
C VAL A 505 -44.03 -25.10 -8.58
N GLN A 506 -44.57 -26.25 -8.18
CA GLN A 506 -44.59 -27.43 -9.02
C GLN A 506 -45.47 -27.20 -10.27
N PRO A 507 -45.04 -27.62 -11.48
CA PRO A 507 -45.88 -27.57 -12.66
C PRO A 507 -46.99 -28.63 -12.57
N ALA A 508 -48.24 -28.21 -12.74
CA ALA A 508 -49.41 -29.07 -12.72
C ALA A 508 -49.43 -30.01 -13.95
N ASP A 509 -49.63 -31.31 -13.69
CA ASP A 509 -49.80 -32.36 -14.68
C ASP A 509 -51.01 -32.08 -15.61
N PHE A 510 -50.73 -31.93 -16.91
CA PHE A 510 -51.75 -31.99 -17.97
C PHE A 510 -52.19 -33.45 -18.19
N CYS A 511 -53.24 -33.89 -17.51
CA CYS A 511 -53.97 -35.11 -17.87
C CYS A 511 -54.84 -34.86 -19.11
N TYR A 512 -54.53 -35.52 -20.22
CA TYR A 512 -55.40 -35.66 -21.39
C TYR A 512 -56.65 -36.51 -21.05
N PRO A 513 -57.88 -36.06 -21.35
CA PRO A 513 -59.05 -36.92 -21.25
C PRO A 513 -59.22 -37.74 -22.54
N THR A 514 -59.25 -39.05 -22.39
CA THR A 514 -59.70 -40.00 -23.41
C THR A 514 -61.22 -39.88 -23.59
N SER A 515 -61.66 -39.44 -24.76
CA SER A 515 -63.05 -39.44 -25.18
C SER A 515 -63.41 -40.78 -25.85
N GLY A 516 -64.38 -41.48 -25.27
CA GLY A 516 -64.99 -42.69 -25.80
C GLY A 516 -66.51 -42.68 -25.63
N PHE A 517 -67.19 -42.09 -26.62
CA PHE A 517 -68.47 -42.50 -27.23
C PHE A 517 -69.64 -43.03 -26.35
N LEU A 518 -70.80 -42.33 -26.33
CA LEU A 518 -72.01 -42.65 -27.14
C LEU A 518 -73.33 -41.98 -26.65
N SER A 519 -74.13 -41.59 -27.66
CA SER A 519 -75.60 -41.39 -27.72
C SER A 519 -76.27 -40.31 -26.85
N TYR A 520 -76.78 -39.24 -27.48
CA TYR A 520 -78.09 -39.20 -28.16
C TYR A 520 -78.14 -38.09 -29.21
#